data_AF-A0A842V939-F1
#
_entry.id   AF-A0A842V939-F1
#
_cell.length_a   1.000
_cell.length_b   1.000
_cell.length_c   1.000
_cell.angle_alpha   90.00
_cell.angle_beta   90.00
_cell.angle_gamma   90.00
#
_symmetry.space_group_name_H-M   'P 1'
#
loop_
_entity.id
_entity.type
_entity.pdbx_description
1 polymer ?
#
loop_
_entity_poly.entity_id
_entity_poly.type
_entity_poly.pdbx_seq_one_letter_code
_entity_poly.pdbx_strand_id
1 'polypeptide(L)'
;MSKRANIQNFLVGLAILALSTLALAWLVYLILSWLGIITPDVACEWSTLLIGITKLGTAGMFDVPPECKTVYVNVTMADLEALKYDAEDDMLEIQRQLAGPNRARWEEIAKIFNNPTDEQLQYEWALNKIMADQLRNCWQKVQQGKLPLFDSWWNLIDWDLFGISDPPDDYSKQEKWAVQQYAKGTIPGTSLNLFTAYGPPTFCIYCARVKFSPNVTREVEKTEITSLAAWMRTHPVRPGDEESYWEYVLDETQKETSSTLIKNNIKYTYKINEPFAVEFARMNEWGADAFALPRSVIGKVGELLGYEESTEENKRANRLVLVPAKDSIYPFGTATIAGGDGEQGIRVQCLQQIG
;
A
#
# COMPACT_ATOMS: atom_id res chain seq x y z
N MET A 1 9.19 -35.51 -52.66
CA MET A 1 10.17 -35.63 -51.56
C MET A 1 10.55 -34.31 -50.86
N SER A 2 9.91 -33.15 -51.15
CA SER A 2 10.38 -31.84 -50.62
C SER A 2 9.66 -31.32 -49.34
N LYS A 3 8.47 -31.81 -48.98
CA LYS A 3 7.70 -31.24 -47.85
C LYS A 3 8.26 -31.56 -46.45
N ARG A 4 8.89 -32.74 -46.25
CA ARG A 4 9.44 -33.13 -44.94
C ARG A 4 10.71 -32.35 -44.58
N ALA A 5 11.57 -32.07 -45.57
CA ALA A 5 12.78 -31.28 -45.38
C ALA A 5 12.46 -29.83 -44.96
N ASN A 6 11.41 -29.23 -45.52
CA ASN A 6 10.99 -27.87 -45.16
C ASN A 6 10.46 -27.79 -43.72
N ILE A 7 9.71 -28.79 -43.25
CA ILE A 7 9.20 -28.82 -41.86
C ILE A 7 10.34 -28.97 -40.86
N GLN A 8 11.31 -29.85 -41.15
CA GLN A 8 12.45 -30.06 -40.26
C GLN A 8 13.30 -28.79 -40.12
N ASN A 9 13.60 -28.11 -41.23
CA ASN A 9 14.35 -26.85 -41.20
C ASN A 9 13.58 -25.74 -40.46
N PHE A 10 12.25 -25.68 -40.60
CA PHE A 10 11.43 -24.71 -39.89
C PHE A 10 11.45 -24.94 -38.37
N LEU A 11 11.32 -26.20 -37.91
CA LEU A 11 11.38 -26.54 -36.49
C LEU A 11 12.75 -26.25 -35.88
N VAL A 12 13.84 -26.53 -36.61
CA VAL A 12 15.20 -26.18 -36.19
C VAL A 12 15.36 -24.66 -36.07
N GLY A 13 14.84 -23.90 -37.03
CA GLY A 13 14.84 -22.44 -36.97
C GLY A 13 14.09 -21.88 -35.76
N LEU A 14 12.90 -22.42 -35.46
CA LEU A 14 12.12 -22.06 -34.27
C LEU A 14 12.86 -22.39 -32.97
N ALA A 15 13.51 -23.55 -32.89
CA ALA A 15 14.27 -23.94 -31.72
C ALA A 15 15.49 -23.02 -31.50
N ILE A 16 16.21 -22.65 -32.56
CA ILE A 16 17.33 -21.71 -32.48
C ILE A 16 16.85 -20.33 -32.05
N LEU A 17 15.71 -19.86 -32.58
CA LEU A 17 15.13 -18.57 -32.19
C LEU A 17 14.71 -18.57 -30.71
N ALA A 18 14.06 -19.63 -30.24
CA ALA A 18 13.67 -19.75 -28.84
C ALA A 18 14.88 -19.82 -27.89
N LEU A 19 15.93 -20.56 -28.28
CA LEU A 19 17.16 -20.63 -27.48
C LEU A 19 17.92 -19.30 -27.48
N SER A 20 17.96 -18.59 -28.61
CA SER A 20 18.64 -17.30 -28.69
C SER A 20 17.90 -16.21 -27.92
N THR A 21 16.56 -16.21 -27.91
CA THR A 21 15.79 -15.28 -27.08
C THR A 21 15.95 -15.57 -25.59
N LEU A 22 15.95 -16.84 -25.17
CA LEU A 22 16.23 -17.22 -23.79
C LEU A 22 17.65 -16.84 -23.36
N ALA A 23 18.65 -17.08 -24.22
CA ALA A 23 20.03 -16.69 -23.94
C ALA A 23 20.19 -15.16 -23.84
N LEU A 24 19.52 -14.40 -24.72
CA LEU A 24 19.53 -12.94 -24.67
C LEU A 24 18.85 -12.43 -23.40
N ALA A 25 17.69 -12.98 -23.03
CA ALA A 25 16.99 -12.62 -21.80
C ALA A 25 17.85 -12.91 -20.56
N TRP A 26 18.54 -14.06 -20.54
CA TRP A 26 19.47 -14.41 -19.47
C TRP A 26 20.68 -13.47 -19.40
N LEU A 27 21.26 -13.11 -20.56
CA LEU A 27 22.36 -12.14 -20.63
C LEU A 27 21.91 -10.75 -20.15
N VAL A 28 20.73 -10.30 -20.56
CA VAL A 28 20.14 -9.02 -20.09
C VAL A 28 19.93 -9.06 -18.58
N TYR A 29 19.39 -10.16 -18.04
CA TYR A 29 19.25 -10.34 -16.60
C TYR A 29 20.59 -10.24 -15.87
N LEU A 30 21.65 -10.91 -16.35
CA LEU A 30 22.98 -10.84 -15.76
C LEU A 30 23.57 -9.42 -15.81
N ILE A 31 23.41 -8.72 -16.93
CA ILE A 31 23.89 -7.33 -17.07
C ILE A 31 23.15 -6.41 -16.11
N LEU A 32 21.81 -6.49 -16.05
CA LEU A 32 21.01 -5.66 -15.17
C LEU A 32 21.25 -5.98 -13.69
N SER A 33 21.46 -7.25 -13.34
CA SER A 33 21.83 -7.66 -11.98
C SER A 33 23.23 -7.16 -11.61
N TRP A 34 24.20 -7.29 -12.51
CA TRP A 34 25.57 -6.80 -12.29
C TRP A 34 25.63 -5.27 -12.15
N LEU A 35 24.80 -4.54 -12.90
CA LEU A 35 24.66 -3.09 -12.78
C LEU A 35 23.88 -2.66 -11.52
N GLY A 36 23.38 -3.59 -10.71
CA GLY A 36 22.54 -3.28 -9.55
C GLY A 36 21.19 -2.65 -9.90
N ILE A 37 20.77 -2.75 -11.18
CA ILE A 37 19.50 -2.23 -11.67
C ILE A 37 18.36 -3.19 -11.27
N ILE A 38 18.64 -4.49 -11.21
CA ILE A 38 17.75 -5.45 -10.54
C ILE A 38 18.02 -5.32 -9.04
N THR A 39 17.39 -4.33 -8.43
CA THR A 39 17.30 -4.24 -6.97
C THR A 39 16.33 -5.32 -6.47
N PRO A 40 16.39 -5.71 -5.18
CA PRO A 40 15.39 -6.57 -4.56
C PRO A 40 13.95 -6.10 -4.83
N ASP A 41 13.76 -4.80 -5.01
CA ASP A 41 12.47 -4.19 -5.37
C ASP A 41 11.93 -4.77 -6.68
N VAL A 42 12.78 -4.87 -7.73
CA VAL A 42 12.45 -5.43 -9.06
C VAL A 42 12.00 -6.89 -8.95
N ALA A 43 12.61 -7.70 -8.07
CA ALA A 43 12.19 -9.09 -7.86
C ALA A 43 10.77 -9.20 -7.26
N CYS A 44 10.38 -8.24 -6.42
CA CYS A 44 9.02 -8.14 -5.91
C CYS A 44 8.01 -7.71 -6.95
N GLU A 45 8.41 -6.83 -7.87
CA GLU A 45 7.58 -6.45 -9.02
C GLU A 45 7.24 -7.65 -9.90
N TRP A 46 8.25 -8.45 -10.24
CA TRP A 46 8.08 -9.59 -11.13
C TRP A 46 7.29 -10.72 -10.50
N SER A 47 7.54 -11.04 -9.22
CA SER A 47 6.80 -12.10 -8.54
C SER A 47 5.32 -11.75 -8.35
N THR A 48 5.01 -10.48 -8.03
CA THR A 48 3.62 -10.03 -7.93
C THR A 48 2.92 -9.98 -9.29
N LEU A 49 3.59 -9.49 -10.34
CA LEU A 49 3.09 -9.53 -11.72
C LEU A 49 2.81 -10.97 -12.18
N LEU A 50 3.75 -11.88 -11.94
CA LEU A 50 3.63 -13.30 -12.30
C LEU A 50 2.47 -13.97 -11.55
N ILE A 51 2.30 -13.72 -10.25
CA ILE A 51 1.14 -14.21 -9.47
C ILE A 51 -0.18 -13.67 -10.04
N GLY A 52 -0.21 -12.42 -10.48
CA GLY A 52 -1.37 -11.82 -11.15
C GLY A 52 -1.73 -12.52 -12.46
N ILE A 53 -0.72 -12.89 -13.25
CA ILE A 53 -0.89 -13.57 -14.55
C ILE A 53 -1.20 -15.07 -14.38
N THR A 54 -0.64 -15.75 -13.37
CA THR A 54 -0.73 -17.21 -13.21
C THR A 54 -2.02 -17.71 -12.59
N LYS A 55 -2.92 -16.80 -12.16
CA LYS A 55 -4.32 -17.14 -11.83
C LYS A 55 -5.07 -17.81 -13.01
N LEU A 56 -4.51 -17.79 -14.22
CA LEU A 56 -5.03 -18.47 -15.42
C LEU A 56 -4.76 -19.99 -15.52
N GLY A 57 -4.28 -20.67 -14.47
CA GLY A 57 -4.43 -22.13 -14.39
C GLY A 57 -3.19 -22.97 -14.06
N THR A 58 -2.17 -22.40 -13.40
CA THR A 58 -1.09 -23.21 -12.82
C THR A 58 -1.14 -23.16 -11.30
N ALA A 59 -1.71 -24.22 -10.72
CA ALA A 59 -1.70 -24.44 -9.30
C ALA A 59 -0.25 -24.65 -8.81
N GLY A 60 0.25 -23.69 -8.04
CA GLY A 60 0.86 -24.03 -6.76
C GLY A 60 2.36 -23.89 -6.54
N MET A 61 3.18 -23.30 -7.42
CA MET A 61 4.62 -23.17 -7.13
C MET A 61 5.27 -21.90 -7.71
N PHE A 62 4.91 -20.74 -7.18
CA PHE A 62 5.80 -19.57 -7.26
C PHE A 62 6.28 -19.27 -5.84
N ASP A 63 7.56 -19.53 -5.58
CA ASP A 63 8.19 -19.09 -4.34
C ASP A 63 8.29 -17.57 -4.41
N VAL A 64 7.50 -16.89 -3.59
CA VAL A 64 7.58 -15.45 -3.42
C VAL A 64 9.01 -15.15 -2.96
N PRO A 65 9.78 -14.29 -3.65
CA PRO A 65 11.13 -13.98 -3.22
C PRO A 65 11.12 -13.54 -1.75
N PRO A 66 12.08 -14.00 -0.92
CA PRO A 66 12.11 -13.73 0.52
C PRO A 66 11.95 -12.25 0.88
N GLU A 67 12.51 -11.36 0.06
CA GLU A 67 12.41 -9.90 0.16
C GLU A 67 10.97 -9.36 0.07
N CYS A 68 10.09 -10.08 -0.63
CA CYS A 68 8.70 -9.72 -0.84
C CYS A 68 7.78 -10.30 0.23
N LYS A 69 8.23 -11.35 0.93
CA LYS A 69 7.49 -11.94 2.03
C LYS A 69 7.27 -10.90 3.14
N THR A 70 6.18 -11.06 3.88
CA THR A 70 5.90 -10.27 5.07
C THR A 70 7.05 -10.42 6.06
N VAL A 71 7.61 -9.29 6.51
CA VAL A 71 8.74 -9.29 7.46
C VAL A 71 8.21 -9.34 8.88
N TYR A 72 8.78 -10.23 9.71
CA TYR A 72 8.50 -10.27 11.13
C TYR A 72 9.54 -9.43 11.87
N VAL A 73 9.09 -8.31 12.43
CA VAL A 73 9.94 -7.39 13.19
C VAL A 73 9.65 -7.58 14.67
N ASN A 74 10.65 -8.03 15.43
CA ASN A 74 10.55 -8.15 16.88
C ASN A 74 11.39 -7.07 17.54
N VAL A 75 10.75 -6.00 18.02
CA VAL A 75 11.41 -4.84 18.61
C VAL A 75 11.83 -5.16 20.04
N THR A 76 13.12 -5.05 20.31
CA THR A 76 13.76 -5.33 21.60
C THR A 76 14.34 -4.06 22.21
N MET A 77 14.69 -4.11 23.51
CA MET A 77 15.40 -2.98 24.15
C MET A 77 16.74 -2.69 23.47
N ALA A 78 17.43 -3.70 22.92
CA ALA A 78 18.68 -3.49 22.21
C ALA A 78 18.48 -2.63 20.95
N ASP A 79 17.36 -2.82 20.25
CA ASP A 79 17.03 -2.00 19.08
C ASP A 79 16.74 -0.54 19.47
N LEU A 80 16.11 -0.32 20.63
CA LEU A 80 15.86 1.02 21.15
C LEU A 80 17.15 1.70 21.63
N GLU A 81 17.98 0.99 22.39
CA GLU A 81 19.27 1.49 22.88
C GLU A 81 20.21 1.86 21.72
N ALA A 82 20.19 1.08 20.63
CA ALA A 82 20.98 1.37 19.44
C ALA A 82 20.60 2.70 18.76
N LEU A 83 19.38 3.19 18.97
CA LEU A 83 18.85 4.43 18.38
C LEU A 83 18.86 5.63 19.34
N LYS A 84 19.26 5.46 20.61
CA LYS A 84 19.23 6.55 21.60
C LYS A 84 20.13 7.72 21.24
N TYR A 85 21.31 7.44 20.72
CA TYR A 85 22.24 8.50 20.32
C TYR A 85 21.66 9.35 19.18
N ASP A 86 21.08 8.68 18.17
CA ASP A 86 20.41 9.36 17.06
C ASP A 86 19.20 10.16 17.56
N ALA A 87 18.45 9.63 18.53
CA ALA A 87 17.33 10.31 19.16
C ALA A 87 17.76 11.58 19.92
N GLU A 88 18.84 11.49 20.72
CA GLU A 88 19.37 12.64 21.47
C GLU A 88 19.86 13.75 20.54
N ASP A 89 20.65 13.40 19.52
CA ASP A 89 21.17 14.37 18.55
C ASP A 89 20.04 15.06 17.78
N ASP A 90 19.05 14.29 17.34
CA ASP A 90 17.90 14.81 16.61
C ASP A 90 17.01 15.70 17.50
N MET A 91 16.78 15.34 18.77
CA MET A 91 16.06 16.20 19.71
C MET A 91 16.80 17.52 20.00
N LEU A 92 18.12 17.48 20.10
CA LEU A 92 18.93 18.70 20.20
C LEU A 92 18.80 19.55 18.94
N GLU A 93 18.75 18.93 17.76
CA GLU A 93 18.54 19.63 16.50
C GLU A 93 17.15 20.27 16.44
N ILE A 94 16.09 19.57 16.86
CA ILE A 94 14.74 20.12 17.01
C ILE A 94 14.77 21.41 17.86
N GLN A 95 15.47 21.39 18.99
CA GLN A 95 15.61 22.57 19.85
C GLN A 95 16.35 23.72 19.17
N ARG A 96 17.40 23.44 18.39
CA ARG A 96 18.12 24.47 17.60
C ARG A 96 17.21 25.07 16.53
N GLN A 97 16.43 24.25 15.85
CA GLN A 97 15.51 24.68 14.79
C GLN A 97 14.36 25.56 15.30
N LEU A 98 13.96 25.42 16.57
CA LEU A 98 12.98 26.32 17.19
C LEU A 98 13.44 27.78 17.28
N ALA A 99 14.75 28.03 17.30
CA ALA A 99 15.31 29.38 17.25
C ALA A 99 15.45 29.92 15.81
N GLY A 100 15.21 29.07 14.80
CA GLY A 100 15.40 29.36 13.38
C GLY A 100 14.15 29.87 12.65
N PRO A 101 14.28 30.19 11.35
CA PRO A 101 13.18 30.68 10.51
C PRO A 101 12.07 29.64 10.30
N ASN A 102 12.36 28.35 10.50
CA ASN A 102 11.42 27.24 10.30
C ASN A 102 10.68 26.81 11.57
N ARG A 103 10.65 27.64 12.62
CA ARG A 103 10.05 27.32 13.93
C ARG A 103 8.67 26.67 13.85
N ALA A 104 7.79 27.17 12.97
CA ALA A 104 6.42 26.67 12.85
C ALA A 104 6.34 25.17 12.49
N ARG A 105 7.30 24.66 11.70
CA ARG A 105 7.39 23.24 11.33
C ARG A 105 7.74 22.36 12.55
N TRP A 106 8.59 22.87 13.44
CA TRP A 106 9.17 22.12 14.56
C TRP A 106 8.41 22.30 15.88
N GLU A 107 7.51 23.27 15.99
CA GLU A 107 6.82 23.59 17.24
C GLU A 107 5.87 22.48 17.72
N GLU A 108 5.28 21.69 16.81
CA GLU A 108 4.46 20.53 17.19
C GLU A 108 5.32 19.41 17.78
N ILE A 109 6.38 19.02 17.07
CA ILE A 109 7.23 17.89 17.48
C ILE A 109 8.04 18.23 18.74
N ALA A 110 8.46 19.47 18.91
CA ALA A 110 9.19 19.91 20.10
C ALA A 110 8.34 19.93 21.38
N LYS A 111 7.00 20.00 21.28
CA LYS A 111 6.13 19.83 22.46
C LYS A 111 6.13 18.39 22.97
N ILE A 112 6.37 17.43 22.08
CA ILE A 112 6.44 16.01 22.38
C ILE A 112 7.85 15.66 22.87
N PHE A 113 8.86 16.05 22.10
CA PHE A 113 10.28 15.74 22.34
C PHE A 113 11.02 16.97 22.88
N ASN A 114 10.61 17.43 24.07
CA ASN A 114 11.11 18.66 24.67
C ASN A 114 12.39 18.49 25.49
N ASN A 115 12.73 17.26 25.89
CA ASN A 115 13.87 16.97 26.76
C ASN A 115 14.77 15.88 26.14
N PRO A 116 15.91 16.25 25.52
CA PRO A 116 16.81 15.30 24.86
C PRO A 116 17.43 14.27 25.81
N THR A 117 17.50 14.53 27.12
CA THR A 117 18.06 13.62 28.11
C THR A 117 17.02 12.70 28.75
N ASP A 118 15.75 12.86 28.40
CA ASP A 118 14.68 11.98 28.87
C ASP A 118 14.70 10.66 28.10
N GLU A 119 15.13 9.61 28.77
CA GLU A 119 15.23 8.26 28.21
C GLU A 119 13.90 7.73 27.67
N GLN A 120 12.77 8.08 28.29
CA GLN A 120 11.45 7.65 27.81
C GLN A 120 11.08 8.33 26.48
N LEU A 121 11.44 9.61 26.32
CA LEU A 121 11.26 10.30 25.05
C LEU A 121 12.20 9.74 23.97
N GLN A 122 13.43 9.39 24.32
CA GLN A 122 14.37 8.74 23.39
C GLN A 122 13.83 7.39 22.91
N TYR A 123 13.25 6.58 23.80
CA TYR A 123 12.61 5.32 23.43
C TYR A 123 11.38 5.53 22.53
N GLU A 124 10.54 6.52 22.83
CA GLU A 124 9.39 6.85 21.97
C GLU A 124 9.84 7.31 20.56
N TRP A 125 10.91 8.11 20.48
CA TRP A 125 11.51 8.50 19.21
C TRP A 125 12.01 7.29 18.43
N ALA A 126 12.73 6.38 19.09
CA ALA A 126 13.26 5.16 18.48
C ALA A 126 12.14 4.25 17.97
N LEU A 127 11.07 4.08 18.75
CA LEU A 127 9.87 3.35 18.34
C LEU A 127 9.22 3.99 17.10
N ASN A 128 9.09 5.31 17.07
CA ASN A 128 8.55 6.03 15.91
C ASN A 128 9.40 5.83 14.66
N LYS A 129 10.73 5.91 14.79
CA LYS A 129 11.64 5.67 13.67
C LYS A 129 11.49 4.26 13.11
N ILE A 130 11.47 3.24 13.98
CA ILE A 130 11.27 1.84 13.56
C ILE A 130 9.94 1.69 12.81
N MET A 131 8.85 2.24 13.33
CA MET A 131 7.53 2.16 12.70
C MET A 131 7.48 2.93 11.36
N ALA A 132 8.06 4.12 11.30
CA ALA A 132 8.16 4.92 10.08
C ALA A 132 8.99 4.21 9.00
N ASP A 133 10.09 3.54 9.39
CA ASP A 133 10.87 2.70 8.49
C ASP A 133 10.06 1.53 7.95
N GLN A 134 9.21 0.89 8.76
CA GLN A 134 8.33 -0.17 8.26
C GLN A 134 7.29 0.36 7.26
N LEU A 135 6.71 1.54 7.51
CA LEU A 135 5.80 2.20 6.58
C LEU A 135 6.52 2.53 5.26
N ARG A 136 7.72 3.13 5.33
CA ARG A 136 8.55 3.42 4.14
C ARG A 136 8.87 2.16 3.36
N ASN A 137 9.34 1.12 4.04
CA ASN A 137 9.69 -0.15 3.41
C ASN A 137 8.45 -0.80 2.76
N CYS A 138 7.29 -0.70 3.40
CA CYS A 138 6.04 -1.15 2.80
C CYS A 138 5.71 -0.39 1.52
N TRP A 139 5.81 0.95 1.54
CA TRP A 139 5.61 1.81 0.37
C TRP A 139 6.52 1.41 -0.80
N GLN A 140 7.79 1.14 -0.52
CA GLN A 140 8.78 0.71 -1.51
C GLN A 140 8.44 -0.67 -2.08
N LYS A 141 8.10 -1.64 -1.22
CA LYS A 141 7.67 -2.99 -1.66
C LYS A 141 6.48 -2.96 -2.61
N VAL A 142 5.57 -2.00 -2.43
CA VAL A 142 4.42 -1.82 -3.32
C VAL A 142 4.66 -0.88 -4.49
N GLN A 143 5.93 -0.59 -4.80
CA GLN A 143 6.36 0.34 -5.84
C GLN A 143 5.69 1.71 -5.75
N GLN A 144 5.54 2.23 -4.53
CA GLN A 144 4.90 3.51 -4.30
C GLN A 144 3.47 3.57 -4.88
N GLY A 145 2.72 2.46 -4.78
CA GLY A 145 1.37 2.32 -5.29
C GLY A 145 1.26 2.07 -6.81
N LYS A 146 2.39 1.95 -7.52
CA LYS A 146 2.42 1.70 -8.97
C LYS A 146 2.17 0.24 -9.36
N LEU A 147 2.07 -0.66 -8.39
CA LEU A 147 1.74 -2.06 -8.66
C LEU A 147 0.39 -2.18 -9.39
N PRO A 148 0.35 -2.76 -10.60
CA PRO A 148 -0.88 -2.93 -11.37
C PRO A 148 -1.77 -4.07 -10.81
N LEU A 149 -1.41 -4.65 -9.67
CA LEU A 149 -2.13 -5.74 -9.00
C LEU A 149 -3.63 -5.48 -8.82
N PHE A 150 -3.99 -4.21 -8.71
CA PHE A 150 -5.34 -3.76 -8.42
C PHE A 150 -5.92 -2.94 -9.57
N ASP A 151 -5.20 -2.80 -10.67
CA ASP A 151 -5.66 -2.02 -11.82
C ASP A 151 -6.82 -2.72 -12.51
N SER A 152 -6.84 -4.06 -12.55
CA SER A 152 -7.93 -4.84 -13.13
C SER A 152 -8.75 -5.59 -12.08
N TRP A 153 -9.00 -4.95 -10.95
CA TRP A 153 -9.72 -5.56 -9.83
C TRP A 153 -11.10 -6.10 -10.20
N TRP A 154 -11.76 -5.53 -11.22
CA TRP A 154 -13.04 -6.01 -11.75
C TRP A 154 -12.97 -7.43 -12.29
N ASN A 155 -11.78 -7.93 -12.64
CA ASN A 155 -11.57 -9.34 -13.02
C ASN A 155 -11.78 -10.30 -11.85
N LEU A 156 -11.81 -9.80 -10.61
CA LEU A 156 -12.11 -10.58 -9.43
C LEU A 156 -13.62 -10.68 -9.18
N ILE A 157 -14.43 -9.92 -9.92
CA ILE A 157 -15.89 -10.04 -9.88
C ILE A 157 -16.24 -11.35 -10.59
N ASP A 158 -16.85 -12.26 -9.85
CA ASP A 158 -17.49 -13.43 -10.44
C ASP A 158 -18.79 -12.98 -11.11
N TRP A 159 -18.74 -12.81 -12.43
CA TRP A 159 -19.86 -12.34 -13.25
C TRP A 159 -21.03 -13.33 -13.27
N ASP A 160 -20.77 -14.62 -13.01
CA ASP A 160 -21.82 -15.64 -12.92
C ASP A 160 -22.74 -15.40 -11.73
N LEU A 161 -22.23 -14.81 -10.62
CA LEU A 161 -23.06 -14.40 -9.47
C LEU A 161 -24.12 -13.35 -9.85
N PHE A 162 -23.92 -12.65 -10.96
CA PHE A 162 -24.84 -11.65 -11.50
C PHE A 162 -25.65 -12.20 -12.69
N GLY A 163 -25.57 -13.49 -12.98
CA GLY A 163 -26.25 -14.13 -14.11
C GLY A 163 -25.66 -13.75 -15.47
N ILE A 164 -24.38 -13.37 -15.52
CA ILE A 164 -23.67 -12.97 -16.73
C ILE A 164 -22.71 -14.09 -17.13
N SER A 165 -23.07 -14.83 -18.17
CA SER A 165 -22.29 -15.99 -18.64
C SER A 165 -21.18 -15.64 -19.63
N ASP A 166 -21.27 -14.50 -20.31
CA ASP A 166 -20.39 -14.17 -21.45
C ASP A 166 -19.94 -12.70 -21.47
N PRO A 167 -19.09 -12.25 -20.52
CA PRO A 167 -18.38 -10.99 -20.68
C PRO A 167 -17.41 -11.10 -21.88
N PRO A 168 -17.12 -10.02 -22.63
CA PRO A 168 -16.16 -10.05 -23.74
C PRO A 168 -14.79 -10.57 -23.30
N ASP A 169 -14.02 -11.25 -24.16
CA ASP A 169 -12.68 -11.75 -23.83
C ASP A 169 -11.61 -10.64 -23.66
N ASP A 170 -11.95 -9.40 -24.01
CA ASP A 170 -11.04 -8.25 -24.08
C ASP A 170 -11.33 -7.28 -22.93
N TYR A 171 -10.31 -7.04 -22.08
CA TYR A 171 -10.41 -6.19 -20.88
C TYR A 171 -10.95 -4.79 -21.15
N SER A 172 -10.49 -4.12 -22.20
CA SER A 172 -10.94 -2.76 -22.55
C SER A 172 -12.40 -2.74 -23.00
N LYS A 173 -12.90 -3.88 -23.48
CA LYS A 173 -14.29 -4.08 -23.89
C LYS A 173 -15.15 -4.58 -22.74
N GLN A 174 -14.62 -5.34 -21.79
CA GLN A 174 -15.34 -5.76 -20.58
C GLN A 174 -15.80 -4.56 -19.77
N GLU A 175 -14.92 -3.58 -19.55
CA GLU A 175 -15.27 -2.36 -18.82
C GLU A 175 -16.42 -1.61 -19.52
N LYS A 176 -16.26 -1.33 -20.82
CA LYS A 176 -17.29 -0.67 -21.64
C LYS A 176 -18.58 -1.50 -21.71
N TRP A 177 -18.47 -2.82 -21.77
CA TRP A 177 -19.61 -3.73 -21.83
C TRP A 177 -20.35 -3.77 -20.49
N ALA A 178 -19.66 -3.84 -19.36
CA ALA A 178 -20.25 -3.79 -18.02
C ALA A 178 -21.01 -2.47 -17.81
N VAL A 179 -20.40 -1.35 -18.21
CA VAL A 179 -21.06 -0.02 -18.21
C VAL A 179 -22.30 -0.02 -19.11
N GLN A 180 -22.22 -0.62 -20.30
CA GLN A 180 -23.37 -0.71 -21.22
C GLN A 180 -24.49 -1.63 -20.72
N GLN A 181 -24.18 -2.76 -20.08
CA GLN A 181 -25.19 -3.65 -19.50
C GLN A 181 -25.86 -3.00 -18.30
N TYR A 182 -25.10 -2.25 -17.50
CA TYR A 182 -25.67 -1.44 -16.44
C TYR A 182 -26.63 -0.36 -16.99
N ALA A 183 -26.21 0.39 -18.01
CA ALA A 183 -27.06 1.41 -18.64
C ALA A 183 -28.34 0.83 -19.25
N LYS A 184 -28.31 -0.46 -19.63
CA LYS A 184 -29.47 -1.21 -20.14
C LYS A 184 -30.34 -1.82 -19.04
N GLY A 185 -29.96 -1.71 -17.76
CA GLY A 185 -30.66 -2.29 -16.62
C GLY A 185 -30.54 -3.81 -16.53
N THR A 186 -29.63 -4.43 -17.31
CA THR A 186 -29.42 -5.89 -17.32
C THR A 186 -28.69 -6.36 -16.07
N ILE A 187 -27.85 -5.50 -15.48
CA ILE A 187 -27.27 -5.72 -14.15
C ILE A 187 -28.28 -5.15 -13.15
N PRO A 188 -28.86 -5.98 -12.25
CA PRO A 188 -29.81 -5.50 -11.26
C PRO A 188 -29.19 -4.35 -10.46
N GLY A 189 -29.92 -3.24 -10.28
CA GLY A 189 -29.44 -2.09 -9.49
C GLY A 189 -29.02 -2.46 -8.06
N THR A 190 -29.48 -3.61 -7.54
CA THR A 190 -29.03 -4.20 -6.28
C THR A 190 -27.54 -4.52 -6.25
N SER A 191 -26.92 -4.82 -7.40
CA SER A 191 -25.49 -5.12 -7.57
C SER A 191 -24.63 -3.86 -7.40
N LEU A 192 -25.11 -2.70 -7.88
CA LEU A 192 -24.50 -1.41 -7.57
C LEU A 192 -24.84 -0.93 -6.17
N ASN A 193 -26.04 -1.28 -5.67
CA ASN A 193 -26.37 -1.07 -4.27
C ASN A 193 -25.43 -1.84 -3.34
N LEU A 194 -24.84 -2.96 -3.78
CA LEU A 194 -23.78 -3.62 -3.04
C LEU A 194 -22.55 -2.70 -2.95
N PHE A 195 -22.07 -2.10 -4.04
CA PHE A 195 -20.92 -1.19 -3.97
C PHE A 195 -21.22 0.10 -3.21
N THR A 196 -22.43 0.67 -3.34
CA THR A 196 -22.82 1.85 -2.55
C THR A 196 -23.11 1.51 -1.09
N ALA A 197 -23.53 0.28 -0.77
CA ALA A 197 -23.76 -0.16 0.62
C ALA A 197 -22.49 -0.70 1.30
N TYR A 198 -21.53 -1.25 0.56
CA TYR A 198 -20.33 -1.90 1.10
C TYR A 198 -19.02 -1.14 0.79
N GLY A 199 -19.09 -0.07 -0.01
CA GLY A 199 -17.95 0.73 -0.43
C GLY A 199 -17.17 0.14 -1.62
N PRO A 200 -16.22 0.90 -2.17
CA PRO A 200 -15.31 0.39 -3.19
C PRO A 200 -14.47 -0.78 -2.65
N PRO A 201 -14.11 -1.75 -3.49
CA PRO A 201 -13.26 -2.85 -3.06
C PRO A 201 -11.92 -2.30 -2.62
N THR A 202 -11.55 -2.68 -1.40
CA THR A 202 -10.27 -2.33 -0.80
C THR A 202 -9.38 -3.55 -0.83
N PHE A 203 -8.23 -3.41 -1.47
CA PHE A 203 -7.21 -4.44 -1.54
C PHE A 203 -6.07 -4.11 -0.62
N CYS A 204 -5.59 -5.08 0.15
CA CYS A 204 -4.41 -4.85 1.01
C CYS A 204 -3.28 -5.85 0.80
N ILE A 205 -2.07 -5.40 1.08
CA ILE A 205 -0.83 -6.18 1.10
C ILE A 205 -0.18 -6.05 2.48
N TYR A 206 0.13 -7.20 3.10
CA TYR A 206 0.86 -7.27 4.36
C TYR A 206 2.37 -7.14 4.15
N CYS A 207 2.93 -6.01 4.56
CA CYS A 207 4.35 -5.74 4.39
C CYS A 207 5.20 -6.21 5.57
N ALA A 208 4.71 -5.96 6.78
CA ALA A 208 5.40 -6.32 8.02
C ALA A 208 4.42 -6.66 9.15
N ARG A 209 4.87 -7.51 10.06
CA ARG A 209 4.25 -7.74 11.36
C ARG A 209 5.23 -7.32 12.44
N VAL A 210 4.89 -6.27 13.17
CA VAL A 210 5.69 -5.70 14.25
C VAL A 210 5.18 -6.23 15.59
N LYS A 211 6.08 -6.75 16.41
CA LYS A 211 5.81 -7.17 17.77
C LYS A 211 6.85 -6.54 18.70
N PHE A 212 6.41 -6.05 19.84
CA PHE A 212 7.31 -5.53 20.86
C PHE A 212 7.62 -6.62 21.88
N SER A 213 8.88 -6.72 22.28
CA SER A 213 9.32 -7.67 23.30
C SER A 213 8.73 -7.30 24.67
N PRO A 214 8.55 -8.28 25.59
CA PRO A 214 8.05 -8.00 26.93
C PRO A 214 8.91 -7.01 27.74
N ASN A 215 10.19 -6.85 27.38
CA ASN A 215 11.05 -5.87 28.04
C ASN A 215 10.69 -4.45 27.59
N VAL A 216 10.50 -4.24 26.28
CA VAL A 216 10.05 -2.94 25.75
C VAL A 216 8.74 -2.50 26.41
N THR A 217 7.77 -3.41 26.54
CA THR A 217 6.49 -3.10 27.19
C THR A 217 6.58 -2.82 28.69
N ARG A 218 7.68 -3.20 29.35
CA ARG A 218 7.90 -2.98 30.79
C ARG A 218 8.70 -1.70 31.04
N GLU A 219 9.72 -1.44 30.22
CA GLU A 219 10.64 -0.31 30.40
C GLU A 219 10.10 0.99 29.78
N VAL A 220 9.30 0.90 28.71
CA VAL A 220 8.65 2.07 28.11
C VAL A 220 7.32 2.33 28.83
N GLU A 221 7.24 3.45 29.55
CA GLU A 221 6.08 3.78 30.40
C GLU A 221 4.79 3.97 29.60
N LYS A 222 4.91 4.49 28.37
CA LYS A 222 3.77 4.75 27.50
C LYS A 222 3.28 3.48 26.83
N THR A 223 2.02 3.12 27.09
CA THR A 223 1.38 1.99 26.42
C THR A 223 0.90 2.29 25.01
N GLU A 224 0.64 3.57 24.70
CA GLU A 224 0.10 4.05 23.43
C GLU A 224 0.95 5.22 22.91
N ILE A 225 1.37 5.13 21.66
CA ILE A 225 2.20 6.11 20.98
C ILE A 225 1.37 6.83 19.94
N THR A 226 1.19 8.15 20.11
CA THR A 226 0.42 9.02 19.22
C THR A 226 1.28 9.97 18.41
N SER A 227 2.59 9.98 18.66
CA SER A 227 3.54 10.96 18.12
C SER A 227 4.07 10.61 16.72
N LEU A 228 3.83 9.40 16.22
CA LEU A 228 4.37 8.92 14.95
C LEU A 228 3.99 9.81 13.75
N ALA A 229 2.74 10.27 13.65
CA ALA A 229 2.34 11.15 12.54
C ALA A 229 3.06 12.50 12.57
N ALA A 230 3.19 13.12 13.75
CA ALA A 230 3.94 14.37 13.91
C ALA A 230 5.43 14.15 13.60
N TRP A 231 6.00 13.04 14.09
CA TRP A 231 7.38 12.65 13.82
C TRP A 231 7.61 12.49 12.31
N MET A 232 6.77 11.75 11.60
CA MET A 232 6.94 11.53 10.15
C MET A 232 6.91 12.82 9.33
N ARG A 233 6.20 13.87 9.76
CA ARG A 233 6.11 15.16 9.04
C ARG A 233 7.38 16.01 9.16
N THR A 234 8.12 15.85 10.26
CA THR A 234 9.30 16.68 10.53
C THR A 234 10.59 16.01 10.13
N HIS A 235 10.65 14.68 10.07
CA HIS A 235 11.88 13.95 9.82
C HIS A 235 12.04 13.62 8.32
N PRO A 236 13.20 13.89 7.71
CA PRO A 236 13.47 13.57 6.32
C PRO A 236 13.74 12.06 6.14
N VAL A 237 13.44 11.54 4.94
CA VAL A 237 13.66 10.11 4.64
C VAL A 237 15.14 9.75 4.72
N ARG A 238 16.01 10.63 4.25
CA ARG A 238 17.48 10.54 4.36
C ARG A 238 18.04 11.86 4.89
N PRO A 239 19.21 11.85 5.56
CA PRO A 239 19.87 13.07 5.98
C PRO A 239 20.09 14.03 4.80
N GLY A 240 19.53 15.24 4.90
CA GLY A 240 19.62 16.28 3.87
C GLY A 240 18.50 16.26 2.81
N ASP A 241 17.62 15.26 2.81
CA ASP A 241 16.44 15.27 1.93
C ASP A 241 15.46 16.36 2.39
N GLU A 242 14.80 17.02 1.44
CA GLU A 242 13.71 17.96 1.74
C GLU A 242 12.41 17.22 2.08
N GLU A 243 12.20 16.05 1.47
CA GLU A 243 11.00 15.23 1.61
C GLU A 243 10.99 14.48 2.95
N SER A 244 9.92 14.71 3.71
CA SER A 244 9.68 14.03 4.98
C SER A 244 9.19 12.59 4.78
N TYR A 245 9.28 11.75 5.82
CA TYR A 245 8.65 10.41 5.80
C TYR A 245 7.17 10.51 5.44
N TRP A 246 6.48 11.51 5.97
CA TRP A 246 5.06 11.74 5.72
C TRP A 246 4.78 11.99 4.24
N GLU A 247 5.54 12.89 3.61
CA GLU A 247 5.38 13.17 2.19
C GLU A 247 5.75 11.97 1.34
N TYR A 248 6.83 11.27 1.68
CA TYR A 248 7.31 10.12 0.92
C TYR A 248 6.29 8.99 0.83
N VAL A 249 5.55 8.71 1.90
CA VAL A 249 4.60 7.59 1.98
C VAL A 249 3.21 7.91 1.41
N LEU A 250 3.00 9.12 0.87
CA LEU A 250 1.77 9.51 0.19
C LEU A 250 1.94 9.40 -1.33
N ASP A 251 0.89 8.99 -2.04
CA ASP A 251 0.88 9.05 -3.50
C ASP A 251 0.72 10.51 -4.00
N GLU A 252 0.99 10.74 -5.29
CA GLU A 252 0.87 12.06 -5.93
C GLU A 252 -0.54 12.63 -5.76
N THR A 253 -1.56 11.79 -5.94
CA THR A 253 -2.97 12.17 -5.75
C THR A 253 -3.21 12.66 -4.32
N GLN A 254 -2.67 11.99 -3.29
CA GLN A 254 -2.79 12.39 -1.90
C GLN A 254 -1.96 13.61 -1.57
N LYS A 255 -0.79 13.80 -2.19
CA LYS A 255 0.02 15.02 -2.05
C LYS A 255 -0.76 16.23 -2.58
N GLU A 256 -1.39 16.09 -3.74
CA GLU A 256 -2.21 17.13 -4.38
C GLU A 256 -3.54 17.37 -3.63
N THR A 257 -4.24 16.30 -3.28
CA THR A 257 -5.50 16.33 -2.52
C THR A 257 -5.27 16.56 -1.02
N SER A 258 -4.02 16.80 -0.59
CA SER A 258 -3.62 17.12 0.79
C SER A 258 -4.13 18.48 1.29
N SER A 259 -5.25 18.93 0.73
CA SER A 259 -6.28 19.64 1.49
C SER A 259 -6.34 19.08 2.91
N THR A 260 -6.48 19.99 3.87
CA THR A 260 -6.41 19.81 5.33
C THR A 260 -7.10 18.55 5.88
N LEU A 261 -8.09 18.01 5.17
CA LEU A 261 -8.85 16.81 5.54
C LEU A 261 -7.98 15.56 5.65
N ILE A 262 -7.13 15.25 4.67
CA ILE A 262 -6.30 14.03 4.72
C ILE A 262 -5.17 14.20 5.74
N LYS A 263 -4.54 15.38 5.78
CA LYS A 263 -3.45 15.67 6.73
C LYS A 263 -3.88 15.53 8.19
N ASN A 264 -5.12 15.89 8.50
CA ASN A 264 -5.64 15.87 9.88
C ASN A 264 -6.29 14.54 10.28
N ASN A 265 -6.73 13.72 9.32
CA ASN A 265 -7.49 12.51 9.60
C ASN A 265 -6.64 11.23 9.65
N ILE A 266 -5.48 11.19 8.98
CA ILE A 266 -4.58 10.04 9.09
C ILE A 266 -3.80 10.14 10.41
N LYS A 267 -4.16 9.29 11.36
CA LYS A 267 -3.46 9.15 12.64
C LYS A 267 -2.75 7.80 12.68
N TYR A 268 -1.42 7.84 12.74
CA TYR A 268 -0.63 6.66 13.04
C TYR A 268 -0.49 6.54 14.56
N THR A 269 -1.42 5.81 15.17
CA THR A 269 -1.40 5.49 16.61
C THR A 269 -1.22 3.98 16.78
N TYR A 270 -0.33 3.58 17.68
CA TYR A 270 -0.08 2.17 17.97
C TYR A 270 0.19 1.95 19.45
N LYS A 271 -0.08 0.73 19.92
CA LYS A 271 0.13 0.34 21.31
C LYS A 271 1.27 -0.66 21.41
N ILE A 272 2.23 -0.41 22.30
CA ILE A 272 3.39 -1.31 22.41
C ILE A 272 3.02 -2.67 23.00
N ASN A 273 1.87 -2.80 23.68
CA ASN A 273 1.43 -4.03 24.30
C ASN A 273 0.67 -4.99 23.35
N GLU A 274 0.50 -4.64 22.08
CA GLU A 274 -0.12 -5.51 21.08
C GLU A 274 0.72 -5.56 19.79
N PRO A 275 0.67 -6.68 19.03
CA PRO A 275 1.33 -6.75 17.73
C PRO A 275 0.56 -5.93 16.69
N PHE A 276 1.28 -5.34 15.75
CA PHE A 276 0.73 -4.56 14.63
C PHE A 276 1.12 -5.18 13.29
N ALA A 277 0.24 -5.02 12.31
CA ALA A 277 0.53 -5.22 10.90
C ALA A 277 0.74 -3.84 10.24
N VAL A 278 1.75 -3.76 9.39
CA VAL A 278 1.94 -2.65 8.45
C VAL A 278 1.40 -3.11 7.11
N GLU A 279 0.35 -2.45 6.67
CA GLU A 279 -0.38 -2.82 5.47
C GLU A 279 -0.40 -1.66 4.48
N PHE A 280 -0.23 -2.00 3.22
CA PHE A 280 -0.64 -1.14 2.13
C PHE A 280 -2.07 -1.49 1.76
N ALA A 281 -2.96 -0.52 1.78
CA ALA A 281 -4.35 -0.61 1.37
C ALA A 281 -4.57 0.27 0.15
N ARG A 282 -5.05 -0.32 -0.95
CA ARG A 282 -5.49 0.42 -2.12
C ARG A 282 -7.00 0.36 -2.20
N MET A 283 -7.61 1.54 -2.10
CA MET A 283 -9.01 1.74 -2.39
C MET A 283 -9.11 2.16 -3.86
N ASN A 284 -9.72 1.29 -4.67
CA ASN A 284 -10.08 1.66 -6.02
C ASN A 284 -11.45 2.33 -5.96
N GLU A 285 -11.48 3.64 -5.75
CA GLU A 285 -12.72 4.41 -5.60
C GLU A 285 -13.61 4.41 -6.86
N TRP A 286 -13.07 3.97 -8.01
CA TRP A 286 -13.76 3.62 -9.27
C TRP A 286 -14.98 4.45 -9.64
N GLY A 287 -14.85 5.31 -10.66
CA GLY A 287 -15.92 5.57 -11.61
C GLY A 287 -17.30 5.94 -11.05
N ALA A 288 -17.42 6.41 -9.81
CA ALA A 288 -18.70 6.90 -9.28
C ALA A 288 -19.25 8.04 -10.14
N ASP A 289 -18.34 8.76 -10.83
CA ASP A 289 -18.67 9.74 -11.86
C ASP A 289 -18.97 9.12 -13.23
N ALA A 290 -18.41 7.94 -13.55
CA ALA A 290 -18.65 7.21 -14.80
C ALA A 290 -19.97 6.41 -14.79
N PHE A 291 -20.40 5.97 -13.61
CA PHE A 291 -21.76 5.51 -13.37
C PHE A 291 -22.61 6.75 -13.15
N ALA A 292 -23.33 7.20 -14.19
CA ALA A 292 -24.22 8.34 -14.17
C ALA A 292 -25.30 8.28 -13.07
N LEU A 293 -24.91 8.46 -11.81
CA LEU A 293 -25.79 8.86 -10.74
C LEU A 293 -26.20 10.31 -11.04
N PRO A 294 -27.46 10.69 -10.83
CA PRO A 294 -27.85 12.09 -10.93
C PRO A 294 -26.89 12.95 -10.09
N ARG A 295 -26.37 14.05 -10.64
CA ARG A 295 -25.44 14.99 -9.98
C ARG A 295 -25.80 15.31 -8.52
N SER A 296 -27.10 15.29 -8.19
CA SER A 296 -27.62 15.52 -6.84
C SER A 296 -27.23 14.46 -5.79
N VAL A 297 -26.86 13.24 -6.20
CA VAL A 297 -26.41 12.15 -5.31
C VAL A 297 -24.90 12.20 -5.12
N ILE A 298 -24.16 12.46 -6.20
CA ILE A 298 -22.69 12.60 -6.19
C ILE A 298 -22.27 13.75 -5.27
N GLY A 299 -22.97 14.89 -5.35
CA GLY A 299 -22.71 16.05 -4.49
C GLY A 299 -22.83 15.72 -3.00
N LYS A 300 -23.81 14.89 -2.58
CA LYS A 300 -23.99 14.54 -1.16
C LYS A 300 -22.98 13.53 -0.64
N VAL A 301 -22.54 12.58 -1.46
CA VAL A 301 -21.51 11.60 -1.09
C VAL A 301 -20.13 12.26 -1.06
N GLY A 302 -19.84 13.15 -2.02
CA GLY A 302 -18.63 13.98 -2.01
C GLY A 302 -18.58 14.90 -0.79
N GLU A 303 -19.70 15.51 -0.40
CA GLU A 303 -19.80 16.37 0.79
C GLU A 303 -19.63 15.58 2.11
N LEU A 304 -20.10 14.32 2.17
CA LEU A 304 -19.92 13.42 3.32
C LEU A 304 -18.50 12.83 3.44
N LEU A 305 -17.80 12.65 2.31
CA LEU A 305 -16.43 12.11 2.27
C LEU A 305 -15.35 13.20 2.15
N GLY A 306 -15.75 14.47 2.04
CA GLY A 306 -14.84 15.62 1.96
C GLY A 306 -14.15 15.81 0.61
N TYR A 307 -14.76 15.37 -0.49
CA TYR A 307 -14.21 15.49 -1.85
C TYR A 307 -14.87 16.62 -2.63
N GLU A 308 -14.05 17.51 -3.21
CA GLU A 308 -14.48 18.43 -4.27
C GLU A 308 -14.57 17.68 -5.62
N GLU A 309 -15.60 18.03 -6.40
CA GLU A 309 -15.83 17.57 -7.78
C GLU A 309 -14.54 17.79 -8.61
N SER A 310 -13.89 16.72 -9.07
CA SER A 310 -12.79 16.85 -10.03
C SER A 310 -13.06 15.97 -11.24
N THR A 311 -12.77 16.53 -12.41
CA THR A 311 -13.21 16.05 -13.72
C THR A 311 -12.21 15.13 -14.42
N GLU A 312 -11.32 14.45 -13.70
CA GLU A 312 -10.24 13.65 -14.30
C GLU A 312 -10.21 12.19 -13.82
N GLU A 313 -9.71 11.33 -14.72
CA GLU A 313 -9.66 9.87 -14.69
C GLU A 313 -9.23 9.27 -13.33
N ASN A 314 -9.97 8.24 -12.90
CA ASN A 314 -9.56 7.21 -11.94
C ASN A 314 -8.76 7.71 -10.73
N LYS A 315 -9.42 8.41 -9.80
CA LYS A 315 -8.86 8.63 -8.45
C LYS A 315 -8.61 7.29 -7.78
N ARG A 316 -7.34 6.91 -7.69
CA ARG A 316 -6.84 5.81 -6.87
C ARG A 316 -6.45 6.41 -5.53
N ALA A 317 -6.87 5.81 -4.43
CA ALA A 317 -6.42 6.21 -3.11
C ALA A 317 -5.54 5.09 -2.53
N ASN A 318 -4.22 5.27 -2.59
CA ASN A 318 -3.29 4.35 -1.96
C ASN A 318 -3.00 4.80 -0.54
N ARG A 319 -3.20 3.94 0.46
CA ARG A 319 -2.99 4.29 1.86
C ARG A 319 -2.08 3.27 2.51
N LEU A 320 -1.13 3.76 3.30
CA LEU A 320 -0.44 2.93 4.28
C LEU A 320 -1.18 3.02 5.60
N VAL A 321 -1.41 1.86 6.23
CA VAL A 321 -2.17 1.78 7.48
C VAL A 321 -1.43 0.90 8.48
N LEU A 322 -1.56 1.27 9.76
CA LEU A 322 -1.15 0.46 10.90
C LEU A 322 -2.40 -0.17 11.48
N VAL A 323 -2.47 -1.49 11.48
CA VAL A 323 -3.63 -2.24 11.96
C VAL A 323 -3.18 -3.15 13.09
N PRO A 324 -3.86 -3.20 14.25
CA PRO A 324 -3.56 -4.22 15.24
C PRO A 324 -3.67 -5.61 14.61
N ALA A 325 -2.68 -6.47 14.81
CA ALA A 325 -2.61 -7.74 14.08
C ALA A 325 -3.79 -8.68 14.38
N LYS A 326 -4.48 -8.50 15.52
CA LYS A 326 -5.73 -9.22 15.85
C LYS A 326 -6.88 -8.84 14.90
N ASP A 327 -6.89 -7.60 14.43
CA ASP A 327 -7.91 -7.05 13.53
C ASP A 327 -7.56 -7.35 12.06
N SER A 328 -6.31 -7.72 11.80
CA SER A 328 -5.80 -8.09 10.46
C SER A 328 -6.01 -9.56 10.08
N ILE A 329 -6.54 -10.41 10.97
CA ILE A 329 -6.54 -11.88 10.78
C ILE A 329 -7.72 -12.40 9.96
N TYR A 330 -8.60 -11.55 9.45
CA TYR A 330 -9.71 -12.04 8.67
C TYR A 330 -9.39 -12.08 7.17
N PRO A 331 -9.27 -13.26 6.54
CA PRO A 331 -9.27 -13.39 5.08
C PRO A 331 -10.57 -12.88 4.42
N PHE A 332 -11.58 -12.48 5.23
CA PHE A 332 -12.87 -11.91 4.84
C PHE A 332 -13.41 -10.88 5.86
N GLY A 333 -12.54 -10.06 6.47
CA GLY A 333 -12.93 -9.20 7.58
C GLY A 333 -13.33 -7.80 7.17
N THR A 334 -14.39 -7.31 7.78
CA THR A 334 -14.65 -5.87 7.89
C THR A 334 -13.58 -5.24 8.78
N ALA A 335 -12.71 -4.41 8.21
CA ALA A 335 -11.95 -3.44 8.98
C ALA A 335 -12.75 -2.15 9.00
N THR A 336 -13.22 -1.73 10.17
CA THR A 336 -13.92 -0.44 10.30
C THR A 336 -12.88 0.67 10.27
N ILE A 337 -12.67 1.28 9.10
CA ILE A 337 -11.99 2.57 9.01
C ILE A 337 -12.99 3.59 9.55
N ALA A 338 -12.73 4.15 10.74
CA ALA A 338 -13.59 5.15 11.35
C ALA A 338 -13.56 6.46 10.52
N GLY A 339 -14.48 6.59 9.57
CA GLY A 339 -14.97 7.87 9.08
C GLY A 339 -15.98 8.43 10.07
N GLY A 340 -15.98 9.75 10.28
CA GLY A 340 -16.77 10.41 11.32
C GLY A 340 -18.24 10.00 11.40
N ASP A 341 -18.72 9.89 12.64
CA ASP A 341 -20.11 9.86 13.14
C ASP A 341 -21.14 8.92 12.50
N GLY A 342 -20.71 7.90 11.74
CA GLY A 342 -21.60 6.81 11.30
C GLY A 342 -20.84 5.53 10.99
N GLU A 343 -21.01 4.50 11.82
CA GLU A 343 -20.42 3.18 11.62
C GLU A 343 -20.96 2.50 10.34
N GLN A 344 -20.27 2.69 9.22
CA GLN A 344 -20.35 1.80 8.06
C GLN A 344 -18.99 1.11 7.91
N GLY A 345 -18.96 -0.21 8.16
CA GLY A 345 -17.74 -1.01 8.07
C GLY A 345 -17.41 -1.33 6.61
N ILE A 346 -16.26 -0.85 6.12
CA ILE A 346 -15.72 -1.25 4.82
C ILE A 346 -15.23 -2.70 4.92
N ARG A 347 -15.63 -3.55 3.97
CA ARG A 347 -15.04 -4.89 3.83
C ARG A 347 -13.71 -4.79 3.11
N VAL A 348 -12.65 -5.23 3.76
CA VAL A 348 -11.29 -5.17 3.22
C VAL A 348 -10.87 -6.59 2.87
N GLN A 349 -10.49 -6.82 1.62
CA GLN A 349 -9.92 -8.11 1.22
C GLN A 349 -8.40 -7.98 1.22
N CYS A 350 -7.78 -8.35 2.33
CA CYS A 350 -6.33 -8.37 2.42
C CYS A 350 -5.80 -9.66 1.78
N LEU A 351 -4.92 -9.53 0.79
CA LEU A 351 -4.14 -10.67 0.32
C LEU A 351 -3.10 -10.98 1.39
N GLN A 352 -3.42 -11.96 2.24
CA GLN A 352 -2.39 -12.61 3.04
C GLN A 352 -1.46 -13.31 2.04
N GLN A 353 -0.31 -12.70 1.75
CA GLN A 353 0.74 -13.40 1.01
C GLN A 353 1.07 -14.64 1.85
N ILE A 354 0.68 -15.80 1.32
CA ILE A 354 0.88 -17.10 1.92
C ILE A 354 2.39 -17.26 2.07
N GLY A 355 2.86 -17.19 3.32
CA GLY A 355 4.24 -17.49 3.69
C GLY A 355 4.50 -18.99 3.66
#